data_AF-A0A924QPC7-F1
#
_entry.id   AF-A0A924QPC7-F1
#
_cell.length_a   1.000
_cell.length_b   1.000
_cell.length_c   1.000
_cell.angle_alpha   90.00
_cell.angle_beta   90.00
_cell.angle_gamma   90.00
#
_symmetry.space_group_name_H-M   'P 1'
#
loop_
_entity.id
_entity.type
_entity.pdbx_description
1 polymer ?
#
loop_
_entity_poly.entity_id
_entity_poly.type
_entity_poly.pdbx_seq_one_letter_code
_entity_poly.pdbx_strand_id
1 'polypeptide(L)'
;MEDILGFLFTHIKLLIIIGVGIILLKSVIIMASKGGDLYLVVESFFKFYSRVEISLSTNNKELFYKKSNNYINIILYSWLIFLIMLIFISKDLNV
;
A
#
# COMPACT_ATOMS: atom_id res chain seq x y z
N MET A 1 10.69 -17.43 19.06
CA MET A 1 9.69 -16.33 18.91
C MET A 1 10.38 -14.98 19.11
N GLU A 2 11.23 -14.86 20.13
CA GLU A 2 12.07 -13.69 20.39
C GLU A 2 13.07 -13.36 19.26
N ASP A 3 13.72 -14.35 18.63
CA ASP A 3 14.66 -14.09 17.52
C ASP A 3 14.01 -13.44 16.29
N ILE A 4 12.77 -13.85 15.97
CA ILE A 4 12.01 -13.33 14.84
C ILE A 4 11.57 -11.89 15.13
N LEU A 5 11.11 -11.62 16.35
CA LEU A 5 10.75 -10.28 16.80
C LEU A 5 11.97 -9.35 16.81
N GLY A 6 13.09 -9.80 17.38
CA GLY A 6 14.34 -9.04 17.42
C GLY A 6 14.86 -8.69 16.02
N PHE A 7 14.79 -9.64 15.07
CA PHE A 7 15.12 -9.38 13.68
C PHE A 7 14.22 -8.30 13.07
N LEU A 8 12.90 -8.42 13.26
CA LEU A 8 11.92 -7.47 12.71
C LEU A 8 12.08 -6.06 13.30
N PHE A 9 12.36 -5.93 14.60
CA PHE A 9 12.63 -4.63 15.23
C PHE A 9 13.88 -3.97 14.70
N THR A 10 14.96 -4.74 14.57
CA THR A 10 16.23 -4.23 14.02
C THR A 10 16.03 -3.66 12.61
N HIS A 11 15.08 -4.22 11.85
CA HIS A 11 14.77 -3.81 10.48
C HIS A 11 13.50 -2.94 10.36
N ILE A 12 12.92 -2.44 11.45
CA ILE A 12 11.68 -1.65 11.40
C ILE A 12 11.82 -0.39 10.54
N LYS A 13 13.00 0.25 10.58
CA LYS A 13 13.33 1.39 9.71
C LYS A 13 13.29 1.00 8.24
N LEU A 14 13.81 -0.18 7.89
CA LEU A 14 13.76 -0.70 6.53
C LEU A 14 12.31 -0.98 6.10
N LEU A 15 11.48 -1.53 6.98
CA LEU A 15 10.06 -1.77 6.71
C LEU A 15 9.31 -0.45 6.45
N ILE A 16 9.63 0.61 7.18
CA ILE A 16 9.08 1.96 6.95
C ILE A 16 9.52 2.50 5.58
N ILE A 17 10.81 2.36 5.23
CA ILE A 17 11.33 2.79 3.93
C ILE A 17 10.61 2.08 2.78
N ILE A 18 10.38 0.76 2.91
CA ILE A 18 9.62 -0.02 1.92
C ILE A 18 8.18 0.53 1.81
N GLY A 19 7.51 0.80 2.94
CA GLY A 19 6.17 1.38 2.95
C GLY A 19 6.09 2.73 2.23
N VAL A 20 7.03 3.63 2.51
CA VAL A 20 7.14 4.93 1.82
C VAL A 20 7.38 4.73 0.32
N GLY A 21 8.22 3.78 -0.06
CA GLY A 21 8.46 3.42 -1.46
C GLY A 21 7.19 2.96 -2.19
N ILE A 22 6.34 2.16 -1.53
CA ILE A 22 5.07 1.70 -2.10
C ILE A 22 4.09 2.86 -2.27
N ILE A 23 4.03 3.79 -1.30
CA ILE A 23 3.20 5.01 -1.40
C ILE A 23 3.64 5.84 -2.61
N LEU A 24 4.94 6.09 -2.76
CA LEU A 24 5.49 6.84 -3.89
C LEU A 24 5.21 6.15 -5.23
N LEU A 25 5.42 4.84 -5.31
CA LEU A 25 5.11 4.05 -6.49
C LEU A 25 3.63 4.19 -6.88
N LYS A 26 2.73 4.12 -5.89
CA LYS A 26 1.30 4.31 -6.11
C LYS A 26 1.02 5.69 -6.69
N SER A 27 1.53 6.75 -6.07
CA SER A 27 1.37 8.14 -6.53
C SER A 27 1.83 8.32 -7.98
N VAL A 28 2.99 7.76 -8.35
CA VAL A 28 3.50 7.80 -9.72
C VAL A 28 2.57 7.09 -10.70
N ILE A 29 2.06 5.91 -10.36
CA ILE A 29 1.14 5.15 -11.23
C ILE A 29 -0.16 5.91 -11.48
N ILE A 30 -0.72 6.55 -10.46
CA ILE A 30 -1.94 7.36 -10.59
C ILE A 30 -1.66 8.58 -11.46
N MET A 31 -0.57 9.31 -11.17
CA MET A 31 -0.19 10.50 -11.93
C MET A 31 0.04 10.18 -13.41
N ALA A 32 0.67 9.05 -13.72
CA ALA A 32 0.88 8.60 -15.09
C ALA A 32 -0.42 8.18 -15.81
N SER A 33 -1.45 7.75 -15.06
CA SER A 33 -2.69 7.19 -15.64
C SER A 33 -3.84 8.20 -15.71
N LYS A 34 -3.90 9.14 -14.76
CA LYS A 34 -5.00 10.11 -14.58
C LYS A 34 -4.54 11.56 -14.68
N GLY A 35 -3.24 11.81 -14.86
CA GLY A 35 -2.64 13.14 -14.86
C GLY A 35 -2.23 13.60 -13.45
N GLY A 36 -1.61 14.78 -13.35
CA GLY A 36 -1.06 15.33 -12.11
C GLY A 36 -2.09 15.86 -11.10
N ASP A 37 -3.33 15.36 -11.12
CA ASP A 37 -4.37 15.79 -10.18
C ASP A 37 -4.15 15.12 -8.80
N LEU A 38 -3.75 15.93 -7.81
CA LEU A 38 -3.50 15.48 -6.45
C LEU A 38 -4.76 14.94 -5.76
N TYR A 39 -5.95 15.45 -6.10
CA TYR A 39 -7.19 14.95 -5.52
C TYR A 39 -7.43 13.49 -5.88
N LEU A 40 -7.24 13.14 -7.16
CA LEU A 40 -7.36 11.76 -7.63
C LEU A 40 -6.30 10.85 -7.02
N VAL A 41 -5.11 11.37 -6.76
CA VAL A 41 -4.07 10.62 -6.03
C VAL A 41 -4.55 10.27 -4.64
N VAL A 42 -5.10 11.22 -3.88
CA VAL A 42 -5.62 10.97 -2.52
C VAL A 42 -6.83 10.03 -2.56
N GLU A 43 -7.80 10.27 -3.44
CA GLU A 43 -9.01 9.43 -3.58
C GLU A 43 -8.63 7.95 -3.83
N SER A 44 -7.60 7.70 -4.63
CA SER A 44 -7.16 6.35 -4.98
C SER A 44 -6.70 5.50 -3.78
N PHE A 45 -6.25 6.12 -2.68
CA PHE A 45 -5.88 5.37 -1.47
C PHE A 45 -7.10 4.74 -0.82
N PHE A 46 -8.27 5.37 -0.93
CA PHE A 46 -9.51 4.90 -0.31
C PHE A 46 -10.42 4.14 -1.28
N LYS A 47 -10.09 4.15 -2.57
CA LYS A 47 -10.91 3.54 -3.62
C LYS A 47 -10.48 2.12 -3.92
N PHE A 48 -11.44 1.20 -3.90
CA PHE A 48 -11.31 -0.15 -4.46
C PHE A 48 -12.28 -0.32 -5.61
N TYR A 49 -11.77 -0.77 -6.75
CA TYR A 49 -12.58 -1.04 -7.94
C TYR A 49 -13.12 -2.47 -7.89
N SER A 50 -14.42 -2.63 -8.09
CA SER A 50 -15.05 -3.94 -8.21
C SER A 50 -14.59 -4.69 -9.47
N ARG A 51 -14.78 -6.02 -9.50
CA ARG A 51 -14.48 -6.82 -10.70
C ARG A 51 -15.28 -6.35 -11.92
N VAL A 52 -16.52 -5.88 -11.71
CA VAL A 52 -17.39 -5.36 -12.76
C VAL A 52 -16.84 -4.06 -13.35
N GLU A 53 -16.40 -3.12 -12.52
CA GLU A 53 -15.78 -1.87 -12.98
C GLU A 53 -14.47 -2.10 -13.75
N ILE A 54 -13.71 -3.13 -13.35
CA ILE A 54 -12.51 -3.56 -14.07
C ILE A 54 -12.89 -4.17 -15.42
N SER A 55 -13.87 -5.06 -15.48
CA SER A 55 -14.29 -5.71 -16.74
C SER A 55 -14.94 -4.76 -17.74
N LEU A 56 -15.58 -3.69 -17.27
CA LEU A 56 -16.17 -2.66 -18.12
C LEU A 56 -15.14 -1.64 -18.65
N SER A 57 -13.87 -1.75 -18.27
CA SER A 57 -12.83 -0.82 -18.73
C SER A 57 -12.47 -1.10 -20.19
N THR A 58 -12.73 -0.13 -21.07
CA THR A 58 -12.48 -0.26 -22.51
C THR A 58 -11.05 0.12 -22.90
N ASN A 59 -10.34 0.87 -22.05
CA ASN A 59 -8.97 1.32 -22.27
C ASN A 59 -7.96 0.52 -21.44
N ASN A 60 -6.89 0.03 -22.08
CA ASN A 60 -5.79 -0.70 -21.43
C ASN A 60 -5.12 0.11 -20.30
N LYS A 61 -4.96 1.43 -20.47
CA LYS A 61 -4.39 2.29 -19.42
C LYS A 61 -5.29 2.34 -18.18
N GLU A 62 -6.59 2.46 -18.39
CA GLU A 62 -7.58 2.48 -17.31
C GLU A 62 -7.67 1.13 -16.59
N LEU A 63 -7.65 0.03 -17.37
CA LEU A 63 -7.64 -1.33 -16.84
C LEU A 63 -6.41 -1.58 -15.97
N PHE A 64 -5.22 -1.20 -16.46
CA PHE A 64 -3.97 -1.31 -15.70
C PHE A 64 -4.04 -0.49 -14.42
N TYR A 65 -4.48 0.76 -14.51
CA TYR A 65 -4.66 1.63 -13.36
C TYR A 65 -5.58 1.02 -12.29
N LYS A 66 -6.79 0.57 -12.66
CA LYS A 66 -7.75 0.02 -11.69
C LYS A 66 -7.21 -1.24 -11.00
N LYS A 67 -6.57 -2.14 -11.77
CA LYS A 67 -5.94 -3.35 -11.21
C LYS A 67 -4.80 -2.99 -10.27
N SER A 68 -3.84 -2.19 -10.74
CA SER A 68 -2.67 -1.78 -9.96
C SER A 68 -3.08 -1.02 -8.69
N ASN A 69 -4.11 -0.17 -8.77
CA ASN A 69 -4.65 0.53 -7.61
C ASN A 69 -5.11 -0.44 -6.50
N ASN A 70 -5.90 -1.45 -6.87
CA ASN A 70 -6.38 -2.45 -5.92
C ASN A 70 -5.22 -3.28 -5.34
N TYR A 71 -4.31 -3.76 -6.20
CA TYR A 71 -3.16 -4.54 -5.73
C TYR A 71 -2.29 -3.76 -4.75
N ILE A 72 -1.97 -2.50 -5.07
CA ILE A 72 -1.14 -1.67 -4.20
C ILE A 72 -1.89 -1.33 -2.91
N ASN A 73 -3.20 -1.07 -2.96
CA ASN A 73 -3.98 -0.87 -1.74
C ASN A 73 -3.97 -2.11 -0.84
N ILE A 74 -4.15 -3.32 -1.39
CA ILE A 74 -4.06 -4.56 -0.60
C ILE A 74 -2.69 -4.65 0.08
N ILE A 75 -1.60 -4.44 -0.67
CA ILE A 75 -0.24 -4.48 -0.12
C ILE A 75 -0.05 -3.41 0.98
N LEU A 76 -0.48 -2.17 0.74
CA LEU A 76 -0.37 -1.07 1.70
C LEU A 76 -1.14 -1.36 2.98
N TYR A 77 -2.38 -1.84 2.87
CA TYR A 77 -3.20 -2.14 4.05
C TYR A 77 -2.69 -3.37 4.80
N SER A 78 -2.26 -4.43 4.10
CA SER A 78 -1.61 -5.58 4.74
C SER A 78 -0.33 -5.17 5.46
N TRP A 79 0.50 -4.33 4.84
CA TRP A 79 1.71 -3.78 5.44
C TRP A 79 1.38 -2.92 6.68
N LEU A 80 0.37 -2.06 6.60
CA LEU A 80 -0.07 -1.21 7.72
C LEU A 80 -0.55 -2.06 8.90
N ILE A 81 -1.39 -3.06 8.65
CA ILE A 81 -1.88 -3.98 9.68
C ILE A 81 -0.70 -4.74 10.31
N PHE A 82 0.24 -5.22 9.50
CA PHE A 82 1.46 -5.87 9.99
C PHE A 82 2.29 -4.95 10.89
N LEU A 83 2.51 -3.70 10.48
CA LEU A 83 3.25 -2.71 11.25
C LEU A 83 2.57 -2.39 12.59
N ILE A 84 1.24 -2.24 12.58
CA ILE A 84 0.45 -2.03 13.79
C ILE A 84 0.60 -3.24 14.74
N MET A 85 0.46 -4.47 14.24
CA MET A 85 0.66 -5.68 15.05
C MET A 85 2.05 -5.72 15.68
N LEU A 86 3.09 -5.39 14.91
CA LEU A 86 4.47 -5.31 15.40
C LEU A 86 4.61 -4.32 16.57
N ILE A 87 4.01 -3.13 16.46
CA ILE A 87 4.04 -2.11 17.51
C ILE A 87 3.28 -2.57 18.77
N PHE A 88 2.12 -3.21 18.61
CA PHE A 88 1.36 -3.71 19.76
C PHE A 88 2.11 -4.81 20.51
N ILE A 89 2.70 -5.75 19.77
CA ILE A 89 3.52 -6.83 20.36
C ILE A 89 4.76 -6.24 21.04
N SER A 90 5.39 -5.19 20.46
CA SER A 90 6.52 -4.50 21.09
C SER A 90 6.15 -3.92 22.45
N LYS A 91 5.04 -3.19 22.48
CA LYS A 91 4.57 -2.49 23.67
C LYS A 91 4.20 -3.46 24.78
N ASP A 92 3.62 -4.61 24.44
CA ASP A 92 3.26 -5.66 25.40
C ASP A 92 4.50 -6.35 26.00
N LEU A 93 5.57 -6.46 25.23
CA LEU A 93 6.85 -7.09 25.64
C LEU A 93 7.77 -6.16 26.45
N ASN A 94 7.37 -4.90 26.75
CA ASN A 94 8.20 -3.90 27.44
C ASN A 94 9.61 -3.72 26.84
N VAL A 95 9.70 -3.73 25.50
CA VAL A 95 10.88 -3.26 24.74
C VAL A 95 10.54 -1.97 24.02
#